data_AF-A0A949X0Y2-F1
#
_entry.id   AF-A0A949X0Y2-F1
#
_cell.length_a   1.000
_cell.length_b   1.000
_cell.length_c   1.000
_cell.angle_alpha   90.00
_cell.angle_beta   90.00
_cell.angle_gamma   90.00
#
_symmetry.space_group_name_H-M   'P 1'
#
loop_
_entity.id
_entity.type
_entity.pdbx_description
1 polymer ?
#
loop_
_entity_poly.entity_id
_entity_poly.type
_entity_poly.pdbx_seq_one_letter_code
_entity_poly.pdbx_strand_id
1 'polypeptide(L)'
;MNILVVGNGFDLAHGLPTKYSDFLEFAKKIEITSSWQGNKEAYINKHIKMWETNNEVREYVIKAFETRKVVLNNNTMNSQPYIQELYDNIKDNVWLKYFYNEYTKVKSIGIHWIDFESEIKRIIKSFDNQCNTKYDMIGKKRFENDELKNFYSVNYSILNEYLDKKRYNDLINKLENDLNCLIRCLEIYLEDCVGQINTVCLSPDIKSISIDNVLSFNYTNTYEKIYDISNNTNYHFIHGKTNISTKGNNMVLGINEYLPNELRNVDTDYIVFKKYYQRIIKGTGNEYRVWLKFIKDEYEEHLENCKKTSNFCNLSIPSKPYDIHNVYIFGHSLDMTDKDILKDLILSPNVVTTIFYKDKNQQSQQIANLVKVITEFELIERTSSADQSIIFKQQNDMIKE
;
A
#
# COMPACT_ATOMS: atom_id res chain seq x y z
N MET A 1 3.50 -10.69 -24.04
CA MET A 1 3.91 -10.82 -22.62
C MET A 1 2.68 -10.91 -21.73
N ASN A 2 2.79 -11.62 -20.60
CA ASN A 2 1.78 -11.73 -19.55
C ASN A 2 2.24 -10.98 -18.29
N ILE A 3 1.55 -9.91 -17.92
CA ILE A 3 1.83 -9.09 -16.74
C ILE A 3 0.74 -9.32 -15.71
N LEU A 4 1.11 -9.74 -14.49
CA LEU A 4 0.19 -9.81 -13.37
C LEU A 4 0.30 -8.55 -12.51
N VAL A 5 -0.81 -7.87 -12.27
CA VAL A 5 -0.95 -6.77 -11.33
C VAL A 5 -1.64 -7.27 -10.08
N VAL A 6 -0.97 -7.15 -8.93
CA VAL A 6 -1.50 -7.55 -7.62
C VAL A 6 -1.62 -6.37 -6.67
N GLY A 7 -2.66 -6.39 -5.85
CA GLY A 7 -2.85 -5.48 -4.72
C GLY A 7 -3.27 -6.24 -3.46
N ASN A 8 -3.64 -5.53 -2.39
CA ASN A 8 -3.76 -6.15 -1.05
C ASN A 8 -4.79 -7.29 -1.02
N GLY A 9 -5.82 -7.23 -1.87
CA GLY A 9 -6.79 -8.32 -2.03
C GLY A 9 -6.18 -9.64 -2.50
N PHE A 10 -4.98 -9.63 -3.11
CA PHE A 10 -4.23 -10.84 -3.44
C PHE A 10 -3.80 -11.52 -2.15
N ASP A 11 -3.09 -10.84 -1.26
CA ASP A 11 -2.65 -11.40 0.03
C ASP A 11 -3.85 -11.88 0.88
N LEU A 12 -4.94 -11.09 0.88
CA LEU A 12 -6.18 -11.46 1.59
C LEU A 12 -6.82 -12.73 1.01
N ALA A 13 -6.79 -12.93 -0.31
CA ALA A 13 -7.27 -14.16 -0.93
C ALA A 13 -6.43 -15.38 -0.52
N HIS A 14 -5.16 -15.17 -0.17
CA HIS A 14 -4.26 -16.20 0.35
C HIS A 14 -4.33 -16.36 1.88
N GLY A 15 -5.23 -15.63 2.55
CA GLY A 15 -5.47 -15.74 3.98
C GLY A 15 -4.44 -14.99 4.85
N LEU A 16 -3.63 -14.11 4.27
CA LEU A 16 -2.67 -13.31 5.01
C LEU A 16 -3.36 -12.08 5.64
N PRO A 17 -3.15 -11.78 6.93
CA PRO A 17 -3.71 -10.61 7.60
C PRO A 17 -2.90 -9.35 7.26
N THR A 18 -3.12 -8.78 6.08
CA THR A 18 -2.33 -7.66 5.55
C THR A 18 -3.09 -6.35 5.50
N LYS A 19 -4.30 -6.25 6.08
CA LYS A 19 -5.00 -4.96 6.17
C LYS A 19 -4.29 -4.04 7.15
N TYR A 20 -4.40 -2.73 6.93
CA TYR A 20 -3.96 -1.75 7.91
C TYR A 20 -4.67 -1.92 9.27
N SER A 21 -5.92 -2.38 9.30
CA SER A 21 -6.61 -2.71 10.55
C SER A 21 -5.99 -3.90 11.28
N ASP A 22 -5.53 -4.94 10.56
CA ASP A 22 -4.82 -6.08 11.15
C ASP A 22 -3.50 -5.61 11.80
N PHE A 23 -2.75 -4.77 11.08
CA PHE A 23 -1.52 -4.15 11.58
C PHE A 23 -1.77 -3.25 12.81
N LEU A 24 -2.79 -2.40 12.80
CA LEU A 24 -3.09 -1.52 13.94
C LEU A 24 -3.46 -2.32 15.20
N GLU A 25 -4.24 -3.38 15.05
CA GLU A 25 -4.57 -4.25 16.18
C GLU A 25 -3.32 -4.94 16.71
N PHE A 26 -2.49 -5.50 15.83
CA PHE A 26 -1.19 -6.08 16.19
C PHE A 26 -0.31 -5.08 16.95
N ALA A 27 -0.06 -3.90 16.37
CA ALA A 27 0.77 -2.86 16.98
C ALA A 27 0.23 -2.45 18.35
N LYS A 28 -1.09 -2.34 18.51
CA LYS A 28 -1.69 -2.05 19.80
C LYS A 28 -1.43 -3.16 20.83
N LYS A 29 -1.51 -4.44 20.44
CA LYS A 29 -1.22 -5.53 21.39
C LYS A 29 0.24 -5.54 21.82
N ILE A 30 1.17 -5.27 20.90
CA ILE A 30 2.61 -5.10 21.17
C ILE A 30 2.86 -3.91 22.11
N GLU A 31 2.18 -2.78 21.92
CA GLU A 31 2.25 -1.65 22.87
C GLU A 31 1.80 -2.06 24.29
N ILE A 32 0.74 -2.88 24.38
CA ILE A 32 0.25 -3.36 25.68
C ILE A 32 1.23 -4.36 26.29
N THR A 33 1.90 -5.22 25.51
CA THR A 33 2.92 -6.13 26.08
C THR A 33 4.07 -5.39 26.73
N SER A 34 4.44 -4.20 26.24
CA SER A 34 5.52 -3.41 26.85
C SER A 34 5.08 -2.69 28.15
N SER A 35 3.81 -2.35 28.30
CA SER A 35 3.30 -1.56 29.43
C SER A 35 2.56 -2.38 30.51
N TRP A 36 2.15 -3.60 30.20
CA TRP A 36 1.32 -4.44 31.08
C TRP A 36 2.04 -4.91 32.34
N GLN A 37 1.48 -4.61 33.52
CA GLN A 37 2.07 -4.95 34.82
C GLN A 37 1.59 -6.29 35.39
N GLY A 38 0.51 -6.87 34.85
CA GLY A 38 0.00 -8.17 35.31
C GLY A 38 0.81 -9.36 34.79
N ASN A 39 0.45 -10.56 35.24
CA ASN A 39 1.04 -11.80 34.74
C ASN A 39 0.55 -12.15 33.31
N LYS A 40 1.16 -13.19 32.71
CA LYS A 40 0.86 -13.68 31.36
C LYS A 40 -0.60 -14.10 31.20
N GLU A 41 -1.14 -14.83 32.17
CA GLU A 41 -2.51 -15.33 32.12
C GLU A 41 -3.54 -14.19 32.09
N ALA A 42 -3.35 -13.18 32.94
CA ALA A 42 -4.20 -11.99 32.97
C ALA A 42 -4.10 -11.19 31.65
N TYR A 43 -2.89 -11.10 31.06
CA TYR A 43 -2.71 -10.48 29.74
C TYR A 43 -3.49 -11.23 28.66
N ILE A 44 -3.30 -12.55 28.56
CA ILE A 44 -3.95 -13.39 27.56
C ILE A 44 -5.48 -13.29 27.69
N ASN A 45 -6.00 -13.46 28.91
CA ASN A 45 -7.43 -13.40 29.17
C ASN A 45 -8.05 -12.05 28.79
N LYS A 46 -7.36 -10.94 29.07
CA LYS A 46 -7.88 -9.59 28.79
C LYS A 46 -7.68 -9.14 27.35
N HIS A 47 -6.56 -9.50 26.71
CA HIS A 47 -6.13 -8.88 25.46
C HIS A 47 -6.06 -9.84 24.27
N ILE A 48 -5.93 -11.15 24.47
CA ILE A 48 -5.71 -12.12 23.38
C ILE A 48 -6.89 -13.07 23.18
N LYS A 49 -7.55 -13.52 24.25
CA LYS A 49 -8.56 -14.58 24.20
C LYS A 49 -9.73 -14.30 23.26
N MET A 50 -10.20 -13.06 23.17
CA MET A 50 -11.29 -12.64 22.29
C MET A 50 -10.79 -11.90 21.04
N TRP A 51 -9.49 -11.92 20.77
CA TRP A 51 -8.93 -11.25 19.61
C TRP A 51 -8.99 -12.16 18.37
N GLU A 52 -9.93 -11.83 17.50
CA GLU A 52 -10.12 -12.50 16.20
C GLU A 52 -9.03 -12.06 15.23
N THR A 53 -8.00 -12.90 15.09
CA THR A 53 -6.92 -12.73 14.12
C THR A 53 -6.33 -14.11 13.78
N ASN A 54 -5.34 -14.16 12.89
CA ASN A 54 -4.60 -15.37 12.54
C ASN A 54 -3.84 -15.94 13.76
N ASN A 55 -3.69 -17.27 13.84
CA ASN A 55 -3.11 -17.94 15.02
C ASN A 55 -1.65 -17.56 15.23
N GLU A 56 -0.86 -17.56 14.16
CA GLU A 56 0.57 -17.22 14.16
C GLU A 56 0.80 -15.77 14.61
N VAL A 57 -0.10 -14.84 14.23
CA VAL A 57 -0.10 -13.47 14.75
C VAL A 57 -0.33 -13.43 16.25
N ARG A 58 -1.28 -14.23 16.79
CA ARG A 58 -1.50 -14.30 18.25
C ARG A 58 -0.27 -14.88 18.96
N GLU A 59 0.33 -15.91 18.42
CA GLU A 59 1.54 -16.54 18.96
C GLU A 59 2.72 -15.56 18.96
N TYR A 60 2.89 -14.77 17.92
CA TYR A 60 3.91 -13.73 17.87
C TYR A 60 3.74 -12.72 19.02
N VAL A 61 2.52 -12.24 19.27
CA VAL A 61 2.24 -11.31 20.37
C VAL A 61 2.44 -11.95 21.74
N ILE A 62 2.08 -13.23 21.91
CA ILE A 62 2.36 -13.96 23.15
C ILE A 62 3.87 -14.10 23.35
N LYS A 63 4.63 -14.44 22.30
CA LYS A 63 6.09 -14.48 22.32
C LYS A 63 6.65 -13.12 22.73
N ALA A 64 6.15 -12.02 22.18
CA ALA A 64 6.54 -10.66 22.58
C ALA A 64 6.37 -10.41 24.08
N PHE A 65 5.30 -10.93 24.68
CA PHE A 65 5.09 -10.86 26.12
C PHE A 65 6.09 -11.72 26.90
N GLU A 66 6.37 -12.94 26.45
CA GLU A 66 7.26 -13.88 27.14
C GLU A 66 8.72 -13.44 27.13
N THR A 67 9.16 -12.83 26.04
CA THR A 67 10.55 -12.42 25.83
C THR A 67 10.85 -11.03 26.40
N ARG A 68 9.86 -10.39 27.04
CA ARG A 68 10.03 -9.08 27.66
C ARG A 68 10.82 -9.17 28.97
N LYS A 69 11.61 -8.14 29.25
CA LYS A 69 12.37 -7.95 30.49
C LYS A 69 11.94 -6.62 31.08
N VAL A 70 11.26 -6.67 32.22
CA VAL A 70 10.87 -5.48 32.96
C VAL A 70 12.10 -4.94 33.68
N VAL A 71 12.54 -3.74 33.30
CA VAL A 71 13.69 -3.05 33.90
C VAL A 71 13.17 -2.08 34.98
N LEU A 72 14.01 -1.79 35.97
CA LEU A 72 13.76 -0.75 36.98
C LEU A 72 13.37 0.57 36.29
N ASN A 73 12.43 1.32 36.89
CA ASN A 73 11.82 2.57 36.36
C ASN A 73 10.77 2.40 35.23
N ASN A 74 10.04 1.28 35.20
CA ASN A 74 8.93 1.02 34.26
C ASN A 74 9.33 0.99 32.77
N ASN A 75 10.61 0.84 32.45
CA ASN A 75 11.06 0.60 31.09
C ASN A 75 11.06 -0.91 30.81
N THR A 76 10.37 -1.34 29.76
CA THR A 76 10.33 -2.75 29.33
C THR A 76 11.17 -2.92 28.08
N MET A 77 12.11 -3.86 28.13
CA MET A 77 12.88 -4.29 26.97
C MET A 77 12.39 -5.64 26.45
N ASN A 78 12.78 -6.04 25.25
CA ASN A 78 12.53 -7.35 24.67
C ASN A 78 13.85 -8.02 24.27
N SER A 79 13.99 -9.32 24.52
CA SER A 79 15.18 -10.07 24.07
C SER A 79 15.17 -10.39 22.57
N GLN A 80 14.02 -10.29 21.90
CA GLN A 80 13.92 -10.45 20.46
C GLN A 80 14.18 -9.09 19.77
N PRO A 81 15.19 -8.98 18.89
CA PRO A 81 15.58 -7.70 18.30
C PRO A 81 14.46 -6.96 17.56
N TYR A 82 13.70 -7.66 16.72
CA TYR A 82 12.60 -7.03 15.97
C TYR A 82 11.43 -6.61 16.88
N ILE A 83 11.18 -7.35 17.97
CA ILE A 83 10.16 -6.95 18.95
C ILE A 83 10.63 -5.75 19.77
N GLN A 84 11.92 -5.68 20.11
CA GLN A 84 12.51 -4.50 20.74
C GLN A 84 12.38 -3.28 19.83
N GLU A 85 12.70 -3.44 18.54
CA GLU A 85 12.53 -2.37 17.55
C GLU A 85 11.07 -1.93 17.40
N LEU A 86 10.11 -2.86 17.46
CA LEU A 86 8.69 -2.51 17.52
C LEU A 86 8.37 -1.69 18.79
N TYR A 87 8.87 -2.07 19.97
CA TYR A 87 8.64 -1.29 21.19
C TYR A 87 9.17 0.14 21.06
N ASP A 88 10.37 0.29 20.49
CA ASP A 88 11.03 1.59 20.34
C ASP A 88 10.30 2.49 19.33
N ASN A 89 9.85 1.93 18.20
CA ASN A 89 9.19 2.68 17.12
C ASN A 89 7.69 2.94 17.37
N ILE A 90 7.02 2.12 18.19
CA ILE A 90 5.62 2.32 18.58
C ILE A 90 5.51 3.41 19.65
N LYS A 91 6.49 3.47 20.57
CA LYS A 91 6.49 4.43 21.67
C LYS A 91 6.48 5.86 21.14
N ASP A 92 5.57 6.68 21.67
CA ASP A 92 5.45 8.11 21.36
C ASP A 92 5.32 8.44 19.86
N ASN A 93 4.74 7.51 19.07
CA ASN A 93 4.46 7.67 17.65
C ASN A 93 3.06 8.28 17.41
N VAL A 94 3.01 9.47 16.83
CA VAL A 94 1.77 10.23 16.67
C VAL A 94 0.81 9.63 15.65
N TRP A 95 1.34 8.98 14.60
CA TRP A 95 0.53 8.37 13.55
C TRP A 95 -0.13 7.10 14.03
N LEU A 96 0.61 6.21 14.69
CA LEU A 96 0.05 4.98 15.26
C LEU A 96 -1.07 5.28 16.26
N LYS A 97 -0.85 6.26 17.15
CA LYS A 97 -1.85 6.67 18.14
C LYS A 97 -3.09 7.26 17.49
N TYR A 98 -2.90 8.12 16.50
CA TYR A 98 -3.99 8.73 15.73
C TYR A 98 -4.79 7.70 14.93
N PHE A 99 -4.13 6.86 14.13
CA PHE A 99 -4.81 5.86 13.31
C PHE A 99 -5.55 4.83 14.16
N TYR A 100 -4.97 4.39 15.28
CA TYR A 100 -5.68 3.49 16.18
C TYR A 100 -6.95 4.15 16.74
N ASN A 101 -6.89 5.44 17.12
CA ASN A 101 -8.05 6.18 17.57
C ASN A 101 -9.12 6.31 16.47
N GLU A 102 -8.76 6.72 15.26
CA GLU A 102 -9.71 6.83 14.13
C GLU A 102 -10.30 5.46 13.78
N TYR A 103 -9.49 4.41 13.72
CA TYR A 103 -9.93 3.04 13.48
C TYR A 103 -10.96 2.59 14.54
N THR A 104 -10.72 2.85 15.83
CA THR A 104 -11.68 2.45 16.87
C THR A 104 -13.03 3.16 16.76
N LYS A 105 -13.06 4.41 16.30
CA LYS A 105 -14.31 5.15 16.06
C LYS A 105 -15.10 4.53 14.92
N VAL A 106 -14.47 4.30 13.77
CA VAL A 106 -15.17 3.71 12.61
C VAL A 106 -15.56 2.25 12.88
N LYS A 107 -14.74 1.51 13.65
CA LYS A 107 -15.07 0.15 14.10
C LYS A 107 -16.33 0.11 14.97
N SER A 108 -16.56 1.10 15.82
CA SER A 108 -17.77 1.15 16.66
C SER A 108 -19.08 1.34 15.87
N ILE A 109 -18.99 1.79 14.62
CA ILE A 109 -20.15 1.93 13.70
C ILE A 109 -20.15 0.86 12.60
N GLY A 110 -19.38 -0.21 12.75
CA GLY A 110 -19.36 -1.37 11.86
C GLY A 110 -18.41 -1.27 10.66
N ILE A 111 -17.54 -0.27 10.60
CA ILE A 111 -16.53 -0.12 9.54
C ILE A 111 -15.20 -0.71 10.03
N HIS A 112 -14.73 -1.76 9.34
CA HIS A 112 -13.56 -2.56 9.75
C HIS A 112 -12.27 -2.26 8.97
N TRP A 113 -12.19 -1.09 8.32
CA TRP A 113 -11.04 -0.67 7.53
C TRP A 113 -10.71 0.81 7.78
N ILE A 114 -9.48 1.18 7.44
CA ILE A 114 -8.96 2.55 7.47
C ILE A 114 -8.00 2.73 6.29
N ASP A 115 -7.97 3.93 5.72
CA ASP A 115 -7.07 4.31 4.62
C ASP A 115 -6.04 5.30 5.18
N PHE A 116 -4.81 4.82 5.38
CA PHE A 116 -3.73 5.63 5.95
C PHE A 116 -3.41 6.82 5.07
N GLU A 117 -3.36 6.64 3.76
CA GLU A 117 -2.99 7.67 2.79
C GLU A 117 -4.01 8.81 2.80
N SER A 118 -5.31 8.51 2.86
CA SER A 118 -6.37 9.53 2.99
C SER A 118 -6.29 10.27 4.32
N GLU A 119 -6.02 9.57 5.42
CA GLU A 119 -5.89 10.15 6.75
C GLU A 119 -4.64 11.04 6.89
N ILE A 120 -3.49 10.60 6.37
CA ILE A 120 -2.26 11.41 6.29
C ILE A 120 -2.54 12.64 5.45
N LYS A 121 -3.18 12.47 4.28
CA LYS A 121 -3.48 13.60 3.37
C LYS A 121 -4.34 14.64 4.06
N ARG A 122 -5.36 14.22 4.80
CA ARG A 122 -6.20 15.11 5.60
C ARG A 122 -5.34 15.93 6.55
N ILE A 123 -4.58 15.28 7.43
CA ILE A 123 -3.77 15.96 8.45
C ILE A 123 -2.69 16.88 7.86
N ILE A 124 -1.93 16.38 6.87
CA ILE A 124 -0.86 17.16 6.23
C ILE A 124 -1.44 18.38 5.53
N LYS A 125 -2.52 18.22 4.75
CA LYS A 125 -3.20 19.35 4.10
C LYS A 125 -3.72 20.36 5.12
N SER A 126 -4.25 19.92 6.26
CA SER A 126 -4.74 20.83 7.30
C SER A 126 -3.58 21.63 7.92
N PHE A 127 -2.41 21.02 8.14
CA PHE A 127 -1.22 21.76 8.62
C PHE A 127 -0.67 22.72 7.58
N ASP A 128 -0.62 22.30 6.32
CA ASP A 128 -0.14 23.10 5.20
C ASP A 128 -0.95 24.38 5.04
N ASN A 129 -2.29 24.27 5.09
CA ASN A 129 -3.20 25.42 5.03
C ASN A 129 -3.06 26.40 6.22
N GLN A 130 -2.33 26.05 7.27
CA GLN A 130 -2.16 26.87 8.46
C GLN A 130 -0.85 27.65 8.49
N CYS A 131 0.06 27.45 7.54
CA CYS A 131 1.31 28.20 7.41
C CYS A 131 1.47 28.76 6.01
N ASN A 132 2.21 29.86 5.86
CA ASN A 132 2.65 30.33 4.55
C ASN A 132 3.95 29.63 4.13
N THR A 133 4.74 29.20 5.11
CA THR A 133 5.97 28.42 4.91
C THR A 133 6.31 27.63 6.16
N LYS A 134 7.07 26.54 6.02
CA LYS A 134 7.63 25.73 7.11
C LYS A 134 8.47 26.53 8.11
N TYR A 135 8.96 27.73 7.75
CA TYR A 135 9.73 28.58 8.66
C TYR A 135 8.86 29.40 9.62
N ASP A 136 7.54 29.46 9.39
CA ASP A 136 6.61 30.14 10.28
C ASP A 136 6.62 29.54 11.68
N MET A 137 6.46 30.39 12.69
CA MET A 137 6.27 29.95 14.08
C MET A 137 4.86 29.37 14.28
N ILE A 138 4.77 28.28 15.03
CA ILE A 138 3.50 27.65 15.38
C ILE A 138 2.80 28.50 16.45
N GLY A 139 1.63 29.06 16.11
CA GLY A 139 0.83 29.91 17.00
C GLY A 139 -0.19 29.12 17.82
N LYS A 140 -0.39 29.49 19.09
CA LYS A 140 -1.32 28.82 20.03
C LYS A 140 -2.79 28.72 19.54
N LYS A 141 -3.25 29.64 18.68
CA LYS A 141 -4.62 29.68 18.16
C LYS A 141 -4.87 28.76 16.94
N ARG A 142 -3.85 28.07 16.42
CA ARG A 142 -3.95 27.37 15.12
C ARG A 142 -4.58 25.97 15.19
N PHE A 143 -4.93 25.42 16.36
CA PHE A 143 -5.57 24.09 16.47
C PHE A 143 -7.11 24.12 16.54
N GLU A 144 -7.73 25.20 16.06
CA GLU A 144 -9.18 25.40 16.08
C GLU A 144 -9.92 24.69 14.93
N ASN A 145 -9.22 24.19 13.88
CA ASN A 145 -9.82 23.34 12.86
C ASN A 145 -10.19 21.97 13.47
N ASP A 146 -11.45 21.55 13.31
CA ASP A 146 -11.97 20.27 13.80
C ASP A 146 -11.12 19.06 13.36
N GLU A 147 -10.54 19.10 12.16
CA GLU A 147 -9.68 18.02 11.63
C GLU A 147 -8.41 17.84 12.50
N LEU A 148 -7.74 18.95 12.84
CA LEU A 148 -6.51 18.93 13.63
C LEU A 148 -6.77 18.86 15.13
N LYS A 149 -7.94 19.31 15.60
CA LYS A 149 -8.32 19.27 17.01
C LYS A 149 -8.26 17.85 17.56
N ASN A 150 -8.76 16.88 16.80
CA ASN A 150 -8.72 15.48 17.19
C ASN A 150 -7.31 14.87 17.08
N PHE A 151 -6.56 15.17 16.00
CA PHE A 151 -5.17 14.73 15.87
C PHE A 151 -4.32 15.23 17.05
N TYR A 152 -4.48 16.50 17.40
CA TYR A 152 -3.79 17.12 18.52
C TYR A 152 -4.24 16.58 19.87
N SER A 153 -5.54 16.42 20.12
CA SER A 153 -6.05 15.94 21.41
C SER A 153 -5.55 14.54 21.72
N VAL A 154 -5.54 13.65 20.73
CA VAL A 154 -5.01 12.29 20.86
C VAL A 154 -3.51 12.33 21.12
N ASN A 155 -2.78 13.25 20.48
CA ASN A 155 -1.32 13.33 20.54
C ASN A 155 -0.78 14.41 21.49
N TYR A 156 -1.60 14.97 22.36
CA TYR A 156 -1.26 16.14 23.18
C TYR A 156 0.05 15.94 23.97
N SER A 157 0.20 14.77 24.61
CA SER A 157 1.39 14.43 25.41
C SER A 157 2.69 14.41 24.62
N ILE A 158 2.62 14.15 23.31
CA ILE A 158 3.78 14.03 22.42
C ILE A 158 4.04 15.37 21.72
N LEU A 159 2.98 15.98 21.18
CA LEU A 159 3.10 17.18 20.34
C LEU A 159 3.30 18.47 21.14
N ASN A 160 2.91 18.54 22.41
CA ASN A 160 3.00 19.78 23.18
C ASN A 160 4.42 20.40 23.20
N GLU A 161 5.48 19.58 23.15
CA GLU A 161 6.88 20.04 23.02
C GLU A 161 7.19 20.67 21.65
N TYR A 162 6.54 20.20 20.58
CA TYR A 162 6.77 20.62 19.20
C TYR A 162 5.92 21.82 18.77
N LEU A 163 4.98 22.26 19.61
CA LEU A 163 4.05 23.34 19.25
C LEU A 163 4.28 24.63 20.02
N ASP A 164 5.06 24.63 21.11
CA ASP A 164 5.41 25.86 21.82
C ASP A 164 6.69 26.50 21.27
N LYS A 165 6.55 27.66 20.61
CA LYS A 165 7.65 28.49 20.04
C LYS A 165 8.56 27.76 19.04
N LYS A 166 8.08 26.70 18.42
CA LYS A 166 8.77 25.95 17.36
C LYS A 166 8.27 26.36 15.98
N ARG A 167 9.04 26.03 14.95
CA ARG A 167 8.67 26.27 13.56
C ARG A 167 7.91 25.07 13.00
N TYR A 168 7.11 25.26 11.96
CA TYR A 168 6.46 24.15 11.25
C TYR A 168 7.47 23.12 10.73
N ASN A 169 8.69 23.52 10.39
CA ASN A 169 9.79 22.62 10.02
C ASN A 169 10.10 21.59 11.13
N ASP A 170 10.05 21.99 12.40
CA ASP A 170 10.27 21.07 13.52
C ASP A 170 9.13 20.03 13.63
N LEU A 171 7.89 20.49 13.41
CA LEU A 171 6.71 19.62 13.36
C LEU A 171 6.78 18.66 12.16
N ILE A 172 7.11 19.17 10.96
CA ILE A 172 7.28 18.36 9.74
C ILE A 172 8.30 17.25 9.98
N ASN A 173 9.46 17.59 10.53
CA ASN A 173 10.49 16.60 10.85
C ASN A 173 9.99 15.54 11.85
N LYS A 174 9.21 15.93 12.87
CA LYS A 174 8.61 14.97 13.82
C LYS A 174 7.59 14.06 13.12
N LEU A 175 6.69 14.63 12.32
CA LEU A 175 5.69 13.87 11.57
C LEU A 175 6.33 12.92 10.55
N GLU A 176 7.39 13.35 9.87
CA GLU A 176 8.15 12.52 8.94
C GLU A 176 8.86 11.37 9.65
N ASN A 177 9.56 11.67 10.76
CA ASN A 177 10.25 10.65 11.56
C ASN A 177 9.25 9.60 12.09
N ASP A 178 8.11 10.02 12.62
CA ASP A 178 7.10 9.08 13.12
C ASP A 178 6.47 8.26 11.99
N LEU A 179 6.32 8.84 10.79
CA LEU A 179 5.83 8.10 9.64
C LEU A 179 6.85 7.02 9.24
N ASN A 180 8.14 7.35 9.23
CA ASN A 180 9.20 6.37 8.98
C ASN A 180 9.23 5.26 10.05
N CYS A 181 9.05 5.59 11.32
CA CYS A 181 8.93 4.61 12.40
C CYS A 181 7.70 3.71 12.21
N LEU A 182 6.55 4.27 11.81
CA LEU A 182 5.34 3.49 11.52
C LEU A 182 5.57 2.54 10.34
N ILE A 183 6.17 3.03 9.26
CA ILE A 183 6.51 2.21 8.08
C ILE A 183 7.46 1.07 8.48
N ARG A 184 8.41 1.33 9.37
CA ARG A 184 9.31 0.30 9.90
C ARG A 184 8.56 -0.74 10.75
N CYS A 185 7.63 -0.31 11.59
CA CYS A 185 6.76 -1.25 12.32
C CYS A 185 5.92 -2.11 11.37
N LEU A 186 5.38 -1.52 10.31
CA LEU A 186 4.61 -2.22 9.28
C LEU A 186 5.47 -3.24 8.55
N GLU A 187 6.71 -2.89 8.19
CA GLU A 187 7.66 -3.80 7.56
C GLU A 187 7.97 -5.01 8.44
N ILE A 188 8.27 -4.79 9.73
CA ILE A 188 8.51 -5.88 10.68
C ILE A 188 7.28 -6.77 10.81
N TYR A 189 6.09 -6.18 10.91
CA TYR A 189 4.84 -6.95 10.96
C TYR A 189 4.65 -7.82 9.71
N LEU A 190 4.85 -7.25 8.52
CA LEU A 190 4.61 -7.96 7.27
C LEU A 190 5.66 -9.06 6.99
N GLU A 191 6.91 -8.90 7.44
CA GLU A 191 7.99 -9.85 7.15
C GLU A 191 8.28 -10.85 8.28
N ASP A 192 8.44 -10.36 9.52
CA ASP A 192 8.83 -11.18 10.69
C ASP A 192 7.64 -11.91 11.33
N CYS A 193 6.41 -11.40 11.11
CA CYS A 193 5.19 -12.01 11.61
C CYS A 193 4.36 -12.63 10.46
N VAL A 194 3.79 -11.81 9.57
CA VAL A 194 2.92 -12.30 8.49
C VAL A 194 3.67 -13.16 7.48
N GLY A 195 4.92 -12.80 7.17
CA GLY A 195 5.76 -13.52 6.21
C GLY A 195 6.13 -14.95 6.62
N GLN A 196 5.90 -15.31 7.89
CA GLN A 196 6.12 -16.65 8.46
C GLN A 196 4.85 -17.53 8.43
N ILE A 197 3.70 -16.97 8.02
CA ILE A 197 2.45 -17.73 7.91
C ILE A 197 2.54 -18.67 6.71
N ASN A 198 2.39 -19.97 6.96
CA ASN A 198 2.30 -20.96 5.92
C ASN A 198 0.97 -20.81 5.17
N THR A 199 1.04 -20.31 3.95
CA THR A 199 -0.13 -20.18 3.07
C THR A 199 -0.27 -21.44 2.22
N VAL A 200 -1.44 -22.05 2.28
CA VAL A 200 -1.77 -23.28 1.53
C VAL A 200 -2.83 -23.03 0.45
N CYS A 201 -3.19 -21.77 0.21
CA CYS A 201 -4.33 -21.41 -0.64
C CYS A 201 -3.83 -20.93 -2.00
N LEU A 202 -4.28 -21.54 -3.09
CA LEU A 202 -3.92 -21.18 -4.47
C LEU A 202 -5.13 -20.70 -5.27
N SER A 203 -4.88 -19.74 -6.17
CA SER A 203 -5.82 -19.31 -7.19
C SER A 203 -5.65 -20.18 -8.44
N PRO A 204 -6.67 -20.96 -8.85
CA PRO A 204 -6.61 -21.75 -10.08
C PRO A 204 -6.42 -20.87 -11.31
N ASP A 205 -7.02 -19.68 -11.31
CA ASP A 205 -6.88 -18.72 -12.40
C ASP A 205 -5.44 -18.27 -12.58
N ILE A 206 -4.75 -17.93 -11.49
CA ILE A 206 -3.35 -17.48 -11.57
C ILE A 206 -2.41 -18.65 -11.88
N LYS A 207 -2.60 -19.81 -11.23
CA LYS A 207 -1.79 -21.02 -11.47
C LYS A 207 -1.82 -21.48 -12.94
N SER A 208 -2.92 -21.23 -13.63
CA SER A 208 -3.10 -21.64 -15.04
C SER A 208 -2.39 -20.74 -16.06
N ILE A 209 -1.78 -19.61 -15.62
CA ILE A 209 -1.18 -18.62 -16.50
C ILE A 209 0.34 -18.61 -16.29
N SER A 210 1.10 -18.67 -17.39
CA SER A 210 2.53 -18.39 -17.37
C SER A 210 2.76 -16.87 -17.29
N ILE A 211 3.22 -16.37 -16.15
CA ILE A 211 3.43 -14.93 -15.91
C ILE A 211 4.89 -14.56 -16.15
N ASP A 212 5.11 -13.59 -17.04
CA ASP A 212 6.44 -13.08 -17.35
C ASP A 212 6.87 -12.00 -16.35
N ASN A 213 5.93 -11.14 -15.94
CA ASN A 213 6.20 -10.00 -15.07
C ASN A 213 5.10 -9.82 -14.02
N VAL A 214 5.48 -9.45 -12.79
CA VAL A 214 4.56 -9.12 -11.69
C VAL A 214 4.77 -7.66 -11.29
N LEU A 215 3.72 -6.87 -11.45
CA LEU A 215 3.60 -5.52 -10.93
C LEU A 215 2.87 -5.56 -9.58
N SER A 216 3.62 -5.48 -8.48
CA SER A 216 3.06 -5.55 -7.14
C SER A 216 2.83 -4.16 -6.54
N PHE A 217 1.61 -3.93 -6.08
CA PHE A 217 1.26 -2.84 -5.18
C PHE A 217 1.30 -3.26 -3.71
N ASN A 218 1.53 -4.55 -3.43
CA ASN A 218 1.76 -5.07 -2.09
C ASN A 218 3.22 -4.87 -1.69
N TYR A 219 3.45 -4.76 -0.38
CA TYR A 219 4.81 -4.78 0.17
C TYR A 219 5.35 -6.20 0.32
N THR A 220 4.47 -7.19 0.48
CA THR A 220 4.82 -8.62 0.62
C THR A 220 5.12 -9.24 -0.74
N ASN A 221 5.84 -10.36 -0.74
CA ASN A 221 6.16 -11.12 -1.95
C ASN A 221 5.38 -12.44 -2.07
N THR A 222 4.08 -12.40 -1.76
CA THR A 222 3.19 -13.57 -1.78
C THR A 222 3.23 -14.33 -3.10
N TYR A 223 3.24 -13.63 -4.26
CA TYR A 223 3.33 -14.29 -5.55
C TYR A 223 4.65 -15.07 -5.73
N GLU A 224 5.77 -14.41 -5.44
CA GLU A 224 7.12 -14.99 -5.53
C GLU A 224 7.24 -16.26 -4.68
N LYS A 225 6.72 -16.22 -3.45
CA LYS A 225 6.77 -17.36 -2.51
C LYS A 225 5.91 -18.55 -2.95
N ILE A 226 4.78 -18.30 -3.59
CA ILE A 226 3.73 -19.32 -3.79
C ILE A 226 3.70 -19.85 -5.23
N TYR A 227 3.90 -18.99 -6.24
CA TYR A 227 3.67 -19.33 -7.64
C TYR A 227 4.97 -19.42 -8.47
N ASP A 228 6.01 -18.65 -8.15
CA ASP A 228 7.24 -18.58 -8.96
C ASP A 228 8.30 -19.59 -8.52
N ILE A 229 7.97 -20.87 -8.57
CA ILE A 229 8.88 -21.96 -8.21
C ILE A 229 10.11 -22.00 -9.14
N SER A 230 9.96 -21.53 -10.38
CA SER A 230 11.02 -21.55 -11.40
C SER A 230 11.96 -20.34 -11.37
N ASN A 231 11.67 -19.30 -10.57
CA ASN A 231 12.41 -18.03 -10.50
C ASN A 231 12.63 -17.36 -11.87
N ASN A 232 11.60 -17.39 -12.73
CA ASN A 232 11.67 -16.86 -14.09
C ASN A 232 10.82 -15.60 -14.30
N THR A 233 10.12 -15.13 -13.26
CA THR A 233 9.27 -13.95 -13.33
C THR A 233 10.05 -12.70 -12.93
N ASN A 234 9.89 -11.61 -13.68
CA ASN A 234 10.43 -10.31 -13.27
C ASN A 234 9.45 -9.61 -12.32
N TYR A 235 9.97 -8.89 -11.34
CA TYR A 235 9.15 -8.19 -10.34
C TYR A 235 9.40 -6.70 -10.34
N HIS A 236 8.33 -5.95 -10.14
CA HIS A 236 8.40 -4.54 -9.80
C HIS A 236 7.43 -4.25 -8.65
N PHE A 237 7.97 -3.78 -7.52
CA PHE A 237 7.21 -3.39 -6.34
C PHE A 237 7.06 -1.88 -6.30
N ILE A 238 5.90 -1.39 -6.77
CA ILE A 238 5.62 0.05 -6.99
C ILE A 238 5.83 0.88 -5.72
N HIS A 239 5.43 0.30 -4.59
CA HIS A 239 5.53 0.93 -3.27
C HIS A 239 6.65 0.33 -2.42
N GLY A 240 7.66 -0.28 -3.04
CA GLY A 240 8.72 -1.00 -2.33
C GLY A 240 8.28 -2.36 -1.79
N LYS A 241 9.26 -3.11 -1.26
CA LYS A 241 9.09 -4.49 -0.78
C LYS A 241 9.66 -4.59 0.62
N THR A 242 9.01 -5.38 1.48
CA THR A 242 9.54 -5.67 2.82
C THR A 242 10.93 -6.29 2.73
N ASN A 243 11.88 -5.77 3.52
CA ASN A 243 13.19 -6.39 3.66
C ASN A 243 13.82 -6.02 5.01
N ILE A 244 13.47 -6.77 6.05
CA ILE A 244 13.98 -6.54 7.42
C ILE A 244 15.49 -6.84 7.57
N SER A 245 16.12 -7.49 6.59
CA SER A 245 17.54 -7.85 6.63
C SER A 245 18.46 -6.70 6.26
N THR A 246 17.96 -5.72 5.48
CA THR A 246 18.73 -4.54 5.09
C THR A 246 18.51 -3.39 6.07
N LYS A 247 19.53 -2.56 6.29
CA LYS A 247 19.41 -1.36 7.13
C LYS A 247 18.46 -0.29 6.57
N GLY A 248 18.06 -0.41 5.30
CA GLY A 248 17.14 0.51 4.64
C GLY A 248 15.75 -0.09 4.47
N ASN A 249 14.73 0.75 4.57
CA ASN A 249 13.34 0.44 4.25
C ASN A 249 12.95 1.23 2.99
N ASN A 250 12.55 0.53 1.92
CA ASN A 250 12.13 1.15 0.66
C ASN A 250 10.60 1.22 0.48
N MET A 251 9.81 0.90 1.51
CA MET A 251 8.35 0.94 1.44
C MET A 251 7.83 2.37 1.33
N VAL A 252 6.89 2.61 0.42
CA VAL A 252 6.31 3.92 0.14
C VAL A 252 4.90 3.97 0.72
N LEU A 253 4.70 4.80 1.75
CA LEU A 253 3.40 5.07 2.37
C LEU A 253 3.17 6.59 2.31
N GLY A 254 3.06 7.09 1.08
CA GLY A 254 2.98 8.51 0.78
C GLY A 254 1.65 8.88 0.13
N ILE A 255 1.29 10.15 0.24
CA ILE A 255 0.04 10.70 -0.28
C ILE A 255 0.19 11.20 -1.71
N ASN A 256 -0.91 11.20 -2.45
CA ASN A 256 -0.95 11.86 -3.75
C ASN A 256 -1.00 13.38 -3.60
N GLU A 257 -0.58 14.07 -4.66
CA GLU A 257 -0.65 15.53 -4.73
C GLU A 257 -2.06 16.02 -4.43
N TYR A 258 -2.15 17.04 -3.58
CA TYR A 258 -3.41 17.68 -3.18
C TYR A 258 -3.42 19.17 -3.52
N LEU A 259 -2.27 19.75 -3.86
CA LEU A 259 -2.17 21.12 -4.31
C LEU A 259 -2.70 21.27 -5.74
N PRO A 260 -3.30 22.43 -6.06
CA PRO A 260 -3.69 22.73 -7.42
C PRO A 260 -2.45 22.94 -8.31
N ASN A 261 -2.64 22.89 -9.63
CA ASN A 261 -1.54 22.89 -10.61
C ASN A 261 -0.64 24.12 -10.52
N GLU A 262 -1.19 25.26 -10.10
CA GLU A 262 -0.49 26.53 -9.96
C GLU A 262 0.48 26.51 -8.78
N LEU A 263 0.18 25.73 -7.72
CA LEU A 263 0.97 25.70 -6.49
C LEU A 263 1.92 24.49 -6.41
N ARG A 264 1.56 23.35 -7.01
CA ARG A 264 2.30 22.08 -6.85
C ARG A 264 3.77 22.13 -7.26
N ASN A 265 4.16 23.08 -8.12
CA ASN A 265 5.54 23.25 -8.60
C ASN A 265 6.34 24.30 -7.81
N VAL A 266 5.70 24.99 -6.87
CA VAL A 266 6.29 26.09 -6.08
C VAL A 266 6.32 25.69 -4.61
N ASP A 267 5.22 25.16 -4.10
CA ASP A 267 5.09 24.74 -2.72
C ASP A 267 5.55 23.29 -2.52
N THR A 268 6.65 23.15 -1.79
CA THR A 268 7.35 21.89 -1.55
C THR A 268 7.62 21.65 -0.07
N ASP A 269 7.03 22.43 0.83
CA ASP A 269 7.38 22.36 2.25
C ASP A 269 6.98 21.02 2.89
N TYR A 270 5.90 20.39 2.42
CA TYR A 270 5.43 19.06 2.85
C TYR A 270 5.73 17.95 1.82
N ILE A 271 6.68 18.17 0.90
CA ILE A 271 6.99 17.22 -0.19
C ILE A 271 7.39 15.83 0.32
N VAL A 272 7.96 15.73 1.53
CA VAL A 272 8.42 14.48 2.15
C VAL A 272 7.30 13.45 2.35
N PHE A 273 6.05 13.90 2.46
CA PHE A 273 4.88 13.02 2.58
C PHE A 273 4.35 12.56 1.22
N LYS A 274 4.80 13.14 0.10
CA LYS A 274 4.28 12.83 -1.24
C LYS A 274 4.86 11.52 -1.76
N LYS A 275 3.99 10.70 -2.36
CA LYS A 275 4.34 9.37 -2.90
C LYS A 275 5.48 9.43 -3.92
N TYR A 276 5.43 10.39 -4.86
CA TYR A 276 6.48 10.52 -5.87
C TYR A 276 7.85 10.86 -5.27
N TYR A 277 7.88 11.69 -4.22
CA TYR A 277 9.12 12.04 -3.53
C TYR A 277 9.72 10.81 -2.86
N GLN A 278 8.91 10.07 -2.12
CA GLN A 278 9.34 8.83 -1.47
C GLN A 278 9.85 7.80 -2.48
N ARG A 279 9.16 7.61 -3.62
CA ARG A 279 9.61 6.72 -4.71
C ARG A 279 10.97 7.12 -5.30
N ILE A 280 11.23 8.43 -5.44
CA ILE A 280 12.53 8.93 -5.94
C ILE A 280 13.64 8.65 -4.93
N ILE A 281 13.42 9.01 -3.65
CA ILE A 281 14.42 8.81 -2.59
C ILE A 281 14.70 7.32 -2.34
N LYS A 282 13.68 6.47 -2.47
CA LYS A 282 13.76 5.02 -2.21
C LYS A 282 14.09 4.19 -3.47
N GLY A 283 14.09 4.81 -4.65
CA GLY A 283 14.46 4.18 -5.91
C GLY A 283 13.49 3.08 -6.40
N THR A 284 12.18 3.21 -6.16
CA THR A 284 11.20 2.11 -6.41
C THR A 284 10.37 2.25 -7.70
N GLY A 285 10.71 3.16 -8.63
CA GLY A 285 9.75 3.66 -9.62
C GLY A 285 9.95 3.29 -11.10
N ASN A 286 10.99 2.52 -11.47
CA ASN A 286 11.46 2.53 -12.87
C ASN A 286 11.27 1.24 -13.69
N GLU A 287 11.30 0.04 -13.10
CA GLU A 287 11.41 -1.20 -13.87
C GLU A 287 10.16 -1.48 -14.73
N TYR A 288 8.94 -1.26 -14.21
CA TYR A 288 7.72 -1.47 -15.01
C TYR A 288 7.61 -0.54 -16.23
N ARG A 289 8.29 0.61 -16.20
CA ARG A 289 8.33 1.55 -17.32
C ARG A 289 9.12 0.98 -18.50
N VAL A 290 10.08 0.09 -18.24
CA VAL A 290 10.81 -0.65 -19.29
C VAL A 290 9.85 -1.59 -20.02
N TRP A 291 8.98 -2.29 -19.28
CA TRP A 291 7.95 -3.16 -19.86
C TRP A 291 6.95 -2.36 -20.71
N LEU A 292 6.48 -1.21 -20.20
CA LEU A 292 5.59 -0.32 -20.95
C LEU A 292 6.24 0.24 -22.21
N LYS A 293 7.52 0.60 -22.13
CA LYS A 293 8.27 1.07 -23.29
C LYS A 293 8.37 -0.02 -24.35
N PHE A 294 8.71 -1.24 -23.95
CA PHE A 294 8.78 -2.39 -24.86
C PHE A 294 7.45 -2.60 -25.62
N ILE A 295 6.31 -2.60 -24.91
CA ILE A 295 4.98 -2.74 -25.53
C ILE A 295 4.70 -1.64 -26.56
N LYS A 296 5.07 -0.38 -26.24
CA LYS A 296 4.82 0.76 -27.11
C LYS A 296 5.73 0.75 -28.35
N ASP A 297 7.02 0.49 -28.15
CA ASP A 297 8.01 0.43 -29.24
C ASP A 297 7.63 -0.68 -30.24
N GLU A 298 7.17 -1.84 -29.76
CA GLU A 298 6.70 -2.96 -30.61
C GLU A 298 5.47 -2.57 -31.45
N TYR A 299 4.51 -1.86 -30.83
CA TYR A 299 3.33 -1.37 -31.57
C TYR A 299 3.69 -0.31 -32.62
N GLU A 300 4.59 0.61 -32.28
CA GLU A 300 5.06 1.65 -33.21
C GLU A 300 5.77 1.04 -34.42
N GLU A 301 6.64 0.04 -34.21
CA GLU A 301 7.29 -0.70 -35.28
C GLU A 301 6.27 -1.39 -36.20
N HIS A 302 5.23 -2.00 -35.63
CA HIS A 302 4.13 -2.58 -36.40
C HIS A 302 3.43 -1.52 -37.28
N LEU A 303 3.07 -0.37 -36.71
CA LEU A 303 2.41 0.71 -37.46
C LEU A 303 3.28 1.25 -38.59
N GLU A 304 4.59 1.39 -38.38
CA GLU A 304 5.52 1.83 -39.43
C GLU A 304 5.60 0.82 -40.58
N ASN A 305 5.66 -0.47 -40.27
CA ASN A 305 5.69 -1.52 -41.27
C ASN A 305 4.40 -1.53 -42.11
N CYS A 306 3.23 -1.35 -41.47
CA CYS A 306 1.95 -1.20 -42.15
C CYS A 306 1.96 -0.02 -43.14
N LYS A 307 2.45 1.17 -42.73
CA LYS A 307 2.56 2.35 -43.60
C LYS A 307 3.51 2.14 -44.79
N LYS A 308 4.63 1.43 -44.58
CA LYS A 308 5.59 1.10 -45.65
C LYS A 308 4.98 0.15 -46.68
N THR A 309 4.22 -0.85 -46.22
CA THR A 309 3.55 -1.81 -47.11
C THR A 309 2.38 -1.21 -47.89
N SER A 310 1.60 -0.29 -47.29
CA SER A 310 0.48 0.38 -47.97
C SER A 310 0.90 1.32 -49.09
N ASN A 311 2.12 1.86 -49.05
CA ASN A 311 2.63 2.78 -50.09
C ASN A 311 3.20 2.07 -51.33
N PHE A 312 3.40 0.73 -51.29
CA PHE A 312 4.04 0.01 -52.39
C PHE A 312 3.10 -0.83 -53.27
N CYS A 313 1.95 -1.33 -52.81
CA CYS A 313 0.99 -2.08 -53.64
C CYS A 313 -0.41 -2.16 -52.99
N ASN A 314 -1.47 -1.95 -53.78
CA ASN A 314 -2.80 -2.51 -53.49
C ASN A 314 -2.67 -4.05 -53.43
N LEU A 315 -3.16 -4.67 -52.35
CA LEU A 315 -3.09 -6.10 -51.99
C LEU A 315 -1.77 -6.56 -51.33
N SER A 316 -1.65 -6.31 -50.03
CA SER A 316 -1.19 -7.28 -49.03
C SER A 316 -1.59 -6.75 -47.65
N ILE A 317 -2.54 -7.42 -46.98
CA ILE A 317 -2.82 -7.18 -45.56
C ILE A 317 -1.51 -7.47 -44.81
N PRO A 318 -1.00 -6.56 -43.97
CA PRO A 318 0.22 -6.83 -43.20
C PRO A 318 0.00 -8.11 -42.39
N SER A 319 0.72 -9.17 -42.76
CA SER A 319 0.46 -10.54 -42.32
C SER A 319 1.20 -10.94 -41.04
N LYS A 320 1.85 -9.99 -40.36
CA LYS A 320 2.35 -10.23 -39.01
C LYS A 320 1.36 -9.62 -38.02
N PRO A 321 0.56 -10.44 -37.29
CA PRO A 321 -0.13 -9.91 -36.11
C PRO A 321 0.94 -9.31 -35.19
N TYR A 322 0.66 -8.12 -34.65
CA TYR A 322 1.44 -7.63 -33.51
C TYR A 322 1.20 -8.56 -32.33
N ASP A 323 2.17 -8.70 -31.42
CA ASP A 323 1.92 -9.52 -30.24
C ASP A 323 0.93 -8.80 -29.32
N ILE A 324 -0.08 -9.54 -28.88
CA ILE A 324 -0.99 -9.07 -27.84
C ILE A 324 -0.32 -9.31 -26.49
N HIS A 325 -0.27 -8.27 -25.67
CA HIS A 325 0.19 -8.38 -24.29
C HIS A 325 -1.02 -8.49 -23.36
N ASN A 326 -0.96 -9.42 -22.42
CA ASN A 326 -2.04 -9.63 -21.48
C ASN A 326 -1.68 -8.99 -20.13
N VAL A 327 -2.61 -8.23 -19.58
CA VAL A 327 -2.53 -7.70 -18.22
C VAL A 327 -3.60 -8.37 -17.38
N TYR A 328 -3.21 -9.06 -16.32
CA TYR A 328 -4.12 -9.71 -15.39
C TYR A 328 -4.15 -8.90 -14.10
N ILE A 329 -5.32 -8.46 -13.64
CA ILE A 329 -5.45 -7.70 -12.40
C ILE A 329 -6.18 -8.56 -11.38
N PHE A 330 -5.51 -8.93 -10.29
CA PHE A 330 -6.08 -9.77 -9.24
C PHE A 330 -5.90 -9.12 -7.87
N GLY A 331 -7.00 -8.95 -7.13
CA GLY A 331 -6.96 -8.42 -5.77
C GLY A 331 -6.55 -6.95 -5.64
N HIS A 332 -6.46 -6.20 -6.75
CA HIS A 332 -6.24 -4.76 -6.75
C HIS A 332 -7.58 -4.00 -6.71
N SER A 333 -7.63 -2.87 -5.99
CA SER A 333 -8.83 -2.03 -5.83
C SER A 333 -9.15 -1.16 -7.05
N LEU A 334 -8.17 -0.99 -7.94
CA LEU A 334 -8.17 -0.05 -9.08
C LEU A 334 -8.33 1.41 -8.65
N ASP A 335 -7.89 1.74 -7.43
CA ASP A 335 -8.11 3.07 -6.86
C ASP A 335 -7.36 4.19 -7.60
N MET A 336 -7.92 5.40 -7.50
CA MET A 336 -7.34 6.63 -8.03
C MET A 336 -5.98 6.97 -7.43
N THR A 337 -5.64 6.44 -6.26
CA THR A 337 -4.32 6.56 -5.65
C THR A 337 -3.19 6.10 -6.57
N ASP A 338 -3.47 5.16 -7.48
CA ASP A 338 -2.50 4.51 -8.37
C ASP A 338 -2.82 4.73 -9.85
N LYS A 339 -3.62 5.76 -10.14
CA LYS A 339 -4.09 6.14 -11.48
C LYS A 339 -2.96 6.24 -12.50
N ASP A 340 -1.85 6.89 -12.14
CA ASP A 340 -0.74 7.18 -13.05
C ASP A 340 -0.15 5.89 -13.65
N ILE A 341 -0.05 4.84 -12.83
CA ILE A 341 0.49 3.55 -13.25
C ILE A 341 -0.57 2.71 -13.98
N LEU A 342 -1.78 2.61 -13.40
CA LEU A 342 -2.85 1.78 -13.96
C LEU A 342 -3.31 2.30 -15.33
N LYS A 343 -3.46 3.62 -15.47
CA LYS A 343 -3.89 4.23 -16.72
C LYS A 343 -2.90 3.95 -17.85
N ASP A 344 -1.60 4.15 -17.60
CA ASP A 344 -0.56 3.92 -18.60
C ASP A 344 -0.52 2.45 -19.06
N LEU A 345 -0.74 1.51 -18.14
CA LEU A 345 -0.72 0.08 -18.43
C LEU A 345 -1.98 -0.38 -19.18
N ILE A 346 -3.17 -0.04 -18.67
CA ILE A 346 -4.46 -0.50 -19.23
C ILE A 346 -4.72 0.13 -20.61
N LEU A 347 -4.34 1.39 -20.81
CA LEU A 347 -4.59 2.11 -22.06
C LEU A 347 -3.48 1.94 -23.10
N SER A 348 -2.43 1.18 -22.78
CA SER A 348 -1.39 0.89 -23.75
C SER A 348 -1.97 0.15 -24.97
N PRO A 349 -1.48 0.44 -26.19
CA PRO A 349 -1.91 -0.27 -27.38
C PRO A 349 -1.56 -1.75 -27.27
N ASN A 350 -2.34 -2.60 -27.96
CA ASN A 350 -2.14 -4.06 -27.99
C ASN A 350 -2.18 -4.76 -26.63
N VAL A 351 -2.71 -4.09 -25.60
CA VAL A 351 -2.91 -4.68 -24.27
C VAL A 351 -4.36 -5.16 -24.14
N VAL A 352 -4.52 -6.41 -23.73
CA VAL A 352 -5.80 -6.96 -23.27
C VAL A 352 -5.73 -7.14 -21.76
N THR A 353 -6.62 -6.45 -21.03
CA THR A 353 -6.67 -6.46 -19.58
C THR A 353 -7.80 -7.38 -19.09
N THR A 354 -7.47 -8.41 -18.32
CA THR A 354 -8.43 -9.23 -17.58
C THR A 354 -8.46 -8.81 -16.11
N ILE A 355 -9.61 -8.37 -15.63
CA ILE A 355 -9.83 -7.95 -14.24
C ILE A 355 -10.63 -9.03 -13.51
N PHE A 356 -10.00 -9.63 -12.50
CA PHE A 356 -10.64 -10.65 -11.69
C PHE A 356 -11.48 -10.04 -10.56
N TYR A 357 -12.67 -10.60 -10.37
CA TYR A 357 -13.59 -10.24 -9.28
C TYR A 357 -14.16 -11.49 -8.60
N LYS A 358 -14.32 -11.43 -7.27
CA LYS A 358 -14.92 -12.48 -6.45
C LYS A 358 -16.43 -12.54 -6.58
N ASP A 359 -17.07 -11.38 -6.47
CA ASP A 359 -18.52 -11.24 -6.49
C ASP A 359 -18.94 -9.95 -7.22
N LYS A 360 -20.25 -9.81 -7.44
CA LYS A 360 -20.82 -8.67 -8.16
C LYS A 360 -20.62 -7.33 -7.44
N ASN A 361 -20.53 -7.32 -6.11
CA ASN A 361 -20.27 -6.09 -5.37
C ASN A 361 -18.84 -5.61 -5.63
N GLN A 362 -17.87 -6.51 -5.59
CA GLN A 362 -16.49 -6.18 -5.96
C GLN A 362 -16.40 -5.73 -7.42
N GLN A 363 -17.08 -6.41 -8.34
CA GLN A 363 -17.11 -6.02 -9.75
C GLN A 363 -17.64 -4.59 -9.94
N SER A 364 -18.77 -4.24 -9.31
CA SER A 364 -19.33 -2.89 -9.37
C SER A 364 -18.39 -1.84 -8.80
N GLN A 365 -17.71 -2.14 -7.69
CA GLN A 365 -16.71 -1.24 -7.10
C GLN A 365 -15.49 -1.03 -8.02
N GLN A 366 -15.00 -2.11 -8.63
CA GLN A 366 -13.89 -2.07 -9.59
C GLN A 366 -14.25 -1.24 -10.82
N ILE A 367 -15.46 -1.39 -11.36
CA ILE A 367 -15.97 -0.57 -12.47
C ILE A 367 -16.00 0.91 -12.06
N ALA A 368 -16.59 1.23 -10.91
CA ALA A 368 -16.69 2.61 -10.43
C ALA A 368 -15.32 3.27 -10.22
N ASN A 369 -14.33 2.51 -9.74
CA ASN A 369 -12.96 2.99 -9.58
C ASN A 369 -12.25 3.15 -10.93
N LEU A 370 -12.40 2.18 -11.83
CA LEU A 370 -11.80 2.22 -13.15
C LEU A 370 -12.31 3.40 -13.99
N VAL A 371 -13.61 3.74 -13.89
CA VAL A 371 -14.17 4.97 -14.50
C VAL A 371 -13.40 6.21 -14.06
N LYS A 372 -13.00 6.31 -12.80
CA LYS A 372 -12.22 7.47 -12.32
C LYS A 372 -10.79 7.46 -12.89
N VAL A 373 -10.21 6.27 -13.09
CA VAL A 373 -8.84 6.07 -13.62
C VAL A 373 -8.76 6.38 -15.12
N ILE A 374 -9.65 5.81 -15.94
CA ILE A 374 -9.58 5.89 -17.41
C ILE A 374 -10.69 6.70 -18.08
N THR A 375 -11.69 7.19 -17.33
CA THR A 375 -12.95 7.81 -17.80
C THR A 375 -14.02 6.80 -18.24
N GLU A 376 -15.29 7.24 -18.19
CA GLU A 376 -16.44 6.44 -18.61
C GLU A 376 -16.39 6.10 -20.10
N PHE A 377 -16.07 7.09 -20.94
CA PHE A 377 -15.97 6.92 -22.40
C PHE A 377 -15.01 5.79 -22.77
N GLU A 378 -13.78 5.85 -22.25
CA GLU A 378 -12.74 4.86 -22.52
C GLU A 378 -13.14 3.47 -22.02
N LEU A 379 -13.78 3.38 -20.86
CA LEU A 379 -14.22 2.09 -20.31
C LEU A 379 -15.30 1.44 -21.19
N ILE A 380 -16.27 2.21 -21.67
CA ILE A 380 -17.31 1.71 -22.58
C ILE A 380 -16.68 1.24 -23.89
N GLU A 381 -15.78 2.03 -24.48
CA GLU A 381 -15.09 1.69 -25.72
C GLU A 381 -14.33 0.36 -25.61
N ARG A 382 -13.63 0.14 -24.50
CA ARG A 382 -12.81 -1.08 -24.31
C ARG A 382 -13.58 -2.32 -23.88
N THR A 383 -14.83 -2.17 -23.45
CA THR A 383 -15.67 -3.30 -22.99
C THR A 383 -16.79 -3.65 -23.96
N SER A 384 -17.22 -2.72 -24.82
CA SER A 384 -18.42 -2.88 -25.66
C SER A 384 -18.14 -2.85 -27.17
N SER A 385 -16.90 -2.59 -27.59
CA SER A 385 -16.49 -2.67 -29.00
C SER A 385 -16.32 -4.13 -29.47
N ALA A 386 -16.21 -4.33 -30.79
CA ALA A 386 -15.87 -5.63 -31.36
C ALA A 386 -14.45 -6.09 -30.95
N ASP A 387 -13.56 -5.13 -30.69
CA ASP A 387 -12.17 -5.33 -30.29
C ASP A 387 -12.00 -5.10 -28.78
N GLN A 388 -12.78 -5.82 -27.96
CA GLN A 388 -12.75 -5.69 -26.50
C GLN A 388 -11.33 -5.89 -25.96
N SER A 389 -10.85 -4.90 -25.19
CA SER A 389 -9.53 -4.93 -24.55
C SER A 389 -9.61 -4.92 -23.02
N ILE A 390 -10.80 -4.83 -22.43
CA ILE A 390 -11.02 -5.01 -20.99
C ILE A 390 -12.08 -6.10 -20.77
N ILE A 391 -11.70 -7.13 -20.02
CA ILE A 391 -12.52 -8.30 -19.71
C ILE A 391 -12.68 -8.42 -18.20
N PHE A 392 -13.90 -8.39 -17.70
CA PHE A 392 -14.18 -8.72 -16.30
C PHE A 392 -14.46 -10.22 -16.17
N LYS A 393 -13.63 -10.92 -15.41
CA LYS A 393 -13.75 -12.37 -15.19
C LYS A 393 -14.04 -12.66 -13.72
N GLN A 394 -15.10 -13.41 -13.44
CA GLN A 394 -15.33 -13.91 -12.09
C GLN A 394 -14.22 -14.93 -11.77
N GLN A 395 -13.51 -14.73 -10.67
CA GLN A 395 -12.46 -15.64 -10.24
C GLN A 395 -13.07 -16.95 -9.73
N ASN A 396 -12.34 -18.04 -9.92
CA ASN A 396 -12.62 -19.31 -9.29
C ASN A 396 -12.36 -19.25 -7.79
N ASP A 397 -13.01 -20.15 -7.06
CA ASP A 397 -12.73 -20.32 -5.64
C ASP A 397 -11.26 -20.74 -5.43
N MET A 398 -10.66 -20.19 -4.38
CA MET A 398 -9.30 -20.54 -4.00
C MET A 398 -9.26 -22.00 -3.48
N ILE A 399 -8.23 -22.75 -3.86
CA ILE A 399 -8.08 -24.16 -3.50
C ILE A 399 -7.01 -24.29 -2.40
N LYS A 400 -7.30 -25.09 -1.37
CA LYS A 400 -6.28 -25.49 -0.39
C LYS A 400 -5.50 -26.69 -0.92
N GLU A 401 -4.19 -26.56 -1.03
CA GLU A 401 -3.27 -27.68 -1.32
C GLU A 401 -2.79 -28.40 -0.06
#